data_AF-A0A963WC33-F1
#
_entry.id   AF-A0A963WC33-F1
#
_cell.length_a   1.000
_cell.length_b   1.000
_cell.length_c   1.000
_cell.angle_alpha   90.00
_cell.angle_beta   90.00
_cell.angle_gamma   90.00
#
_symmetry.space_group_name_H-M   'P 1'
#
loop_
_entity.id
_entity.type
_entity.pdbx_description
1 polymer ?
#
loop_
_entity_poly.entity_id
_entity_poly.type
_entity_poly.pdbx_seq_one_letter_code
_entity_poly.pdbx_strand_id
1 'polypeptide(L)' 'AVAGDIGAHAVKIGMLHSEAVVRTVAEAIDRHRLPHVVLDPVMVSATGAQLIEPPAVQALVAEL' A
#
# COMPACT_ATOMS: atom_id res chain seq x y z
N ALA A 1 6.29 12.55 -10.21
CA ALA A 1 6.39 13.98 -9.87
C ALA A 1 6.98 14.21 -8.49
N VAL A 2 6.52 13.58 -7.40
CA VAL A 2 7.12 13.78 -6.05
C VAL A 2 8.33 12.87 -5.78
N ALA A 3 8.16 11.54 -5.88
CA ALA A 3 9.23 10.59 -5.55
C ALA A 3 10.50 10.73 -6.41
N GLY A 4 10.37 11.16 -7.67
CA GLY A 4 11.52 11.38 -8.55
C GLY A 4 12.19 12.75 -8.41
N ASP A 5 11.55 13.70 -7.72
CA ASP A 5 12.04 15.07 -7.56
C ASP A 5 12.61 15.29 -6.14
N ILE A 6 11.87 14.84 -5.13
CA ILE A 6 12.23 15.01 -3.71
C ILE A 6 12.90 13.74 -3.16
N GLY A 7 12.55 12.56 -3.68
CA GLY A 7 12.97 11.28 -3.12
C GLY A 7 12.21 10.89 -1.85
N ALA A 8 12.43 9.67 -1.39
CA ALA A 8 11.97 9.17 -0.10
C ALA A 8 12.98 8.15 0.43
N HIS A 9 13.42 8.31 1.67
CA HIS A 9 14.34 7.36 2.31
C HIS A 9 13.63 6.11 2.84
N ALA A 10 12.33 6.19 3.09
CA ALA A 10 11.50 5.07 3.53
C ALA A 10 10.04 5.35 3.14
N VAL A 11 9.24 4.29 3.03
CA VAL A 11 7.82 4.39 2.70
C VAL A 11 7.01 3.56 3.68
N LYS A 12 5.96 4.16 4.23
CA LYS A 12 4.96 3.48 5.06
C LYS A 12 3.67 3.35 4.26
N ILE A 13 3.17 2.13 4.13
CA ILE A 13 1.89 1.85 3.50
C ILE A 13 0.86 1.61 4.60
N GLY A 14 -0.23 2.38 4.55
CA GLY A 14 -1.34 2.32 5.49
C GLY A 14 -2.57 1.63 4.90
N MET A 15 -3.72 2.29 4.97
CA MET A 15 -5.00 1.79 4.46
C MET A 15 -4.97 1.63 2.93
N LEU A 16 -5.28 0.44 2.43
CA LEU A 16 -5.51 0.14 1.02
C LEU A 16 -6.84 -0.63 0.92
N HIS A 17 -7.89 0.02 0.40
CA HIS A 17 -9.26 -0.48 0.54
C HIS A 17 -9.65 -1.55 -0.50
N SER A 18 -9.08 -1.52 -1.70
CA SER A 18 -9.42 -2.40 -2.83
C SER A 18 -8.19 -2.99 -3.51
N GLU A 19 -8.38 -4.09 -4.24
CA GLU A 19 -7.32 -4.77 -5.00
C GLU A 19 -6.65 -3.82 -6.01
N ALA A 20 -7.44 -3.00 -6.70
CA ALA A 20 -6.92 -2.07 -7.70
C ALA A 20 -5.94 -1.06 -7.08
N VAL A 21 -6.23 -0.58 -5.87
CA VAL A 21 -5.35 0.35 -5.14
C VAL A 21 -4.07 -0.36 -4.70
N VAL A 22 -4.17 -1.61 -4.22
CA VAL A 22 -3.00 -2.42 -3.86
C VAL A 22 -2.05 -2.59 -5.05
N ARG A 23 -2.57 -3.03 -6.20
CA ARG A 23 -1.77 -3.20 -7.42
C ARG A 23 -1.13 -1.91 -7.89
N THR A 24 -1.88 -0.79 -7.86
CA THR A 24 -1.35 0.52 -8.22
C THR A 24 -0.19 0.94 -7.31
N VAL A 25 -0.29 0.66 -6.01
CA VAL A 25 0.78 0.96 -5.05
C VAL A 25 1.99 0.05 -5.28
N ALA A 26 1.79 -1.25 -5.50
CA ALA A 26 2.88 -2.19 -5.83
C ALA A 26 3.64 -1.74 -7.08
N GLU A 27 2.92 -1.44 -8.17
CA GLU A 27 3.52 -0.92 -9.40
C GLU A 27 4.31 0.39 -9.18
N ALA A 28 3.82 1.27 -8.30
CA ALA A 28 4.51 2.52 -7.99
C ALA A 28 5.80 2.29 -7.20
N ILE A 29 5.82 1.33 -6.27
CA ILE A 29 7.03 0.95 -5.52
C ILE A 29 8.11 0.47 -6.48
N ASP A 30 7.75 -0.41 -7.41
CA ASP A 30 8.69 -0.94 -8.41
C ASP A 30 9.16 0.14 -9.38
N ARG A 31 8.22 0.90 -9.94
CA ARG A 31 8.52 1.97 -10.91
C ARG A 31 9.47 3.02 -10.34
N HIS A 32 9.31 3.35 -9.07
CA HIS A 32 10.11 4.38 -8.40
C HIS A 32 11.26 3.82 -7.57
N ARG A 33 11.42 2.49 -7.50
CA ARG A 33 12.44 1.80 -6.70
C ARG A 33 12.48 2.31 -5.26
N LEU A 34 11.32 2.43 -4.63
CA LEU A 34 11.20 3.04 -3.30
C LEU A 34 11.93 2.17 -2.25
N PRO A 35 12.89 2.71 -1.49
CA PRO A 35 13.63 1.94 -0.51
C PRO A 35 12.84 1.79 0.81
N HIS A 36 13.17 0.76 1.59
CA HIS A 36 12.72 0.59 2.97
C HIS A 36 11.19 0.73 3.14
N VAL A 37 10.45 -0.15 2.46
CA VAL A 37 8.99 -0.19 2.51
C VAL A 37 8.51 -0.93 3.75
N VAL A 38 7.60 -0.32 4.51
CA VAL A 38 6.92 -0.91 5.67
C VAL A 38 5.42 -0.95 5.38
N LEU A 39 4.88 -2.16 5.29
CA LEU A 39 3.44 -2.40 5.23
C LEU A 39 2.87 -2.48 6.65
N ASP A 40 1.95 -1.58 7.00
CA ASP A 40 1.12 -1.72 8.21
C ASP A 40 -0.34 -1.50 7.79
N PRO A 41 -1.04 -2.61 7.46
CA PRO A 41 -2.31 -2.59 6.76
C PRO A 41 -3.43 -2.21 7.72
N VAL A 42 -4.13 -1.11 7.39
CA VAL A 42 -5.32 -0.71 8.14
C VAL A 42 -6.53 -1.45 7.59
N MET A 43 -6.98 -2.46 8.32
CA MET A 43 -8.06 -3.37 7.87
C MET A 43 -9.39 -3.14 8.59
N VAL A 44 -9.37 -2.55 9.79
CA VAL A 44 -10.54 -2.36 10.65
C VAL A 44 -10.52 -0.96 11.25
N SER A 45 -11.68 -0.31 11.34
CA SER A 45 -11.81 1.01 11.97
C SER A 45 -11.73 0.93 13.49
N ALA A 46 -11.54 2.07 14.15
CA ALA A 46 -11.66 2.17 15.61
C ALA A 46 -13.05 1.75 16.14
N THR A 47 -14.07 1.74 15.28
CA THR A 47 -15.44 1.32 15.58
C THR A 47 -15.75 -0.12 15.17
N GLY A 48 -14.75 -0.87 14.68
CA GLY A 48 -14.90 -2.28 14.30
C GLY A 48 -15.39 -2.54 12.86
N ALA A 49 -15.59 -1.50 12.05
CA ALA A 49 -16.01 -1.67 10.67
C ALA A 49 -14.85 -2.20 9.81
N GLN A 50 -15.12 -3.15 8.93
CA GLN A 50 -14.14 -3.62 7.95
C GLN A 50 -13.89 -2.54 6.89
N LEU A 51 -12.61 -2.21 6.66
CA LEU A 51 -12.18 -1.13 5.77
C LEU A 51 -11.51 -1.63 4.48
N ILE A 52 -11.28 -2.94 4.38
CA ILE A 52 -10.60 -3.58 3.26
C ILE A 52 -11.47 -4.66 2.66
N GLU A 53 -11.53 -4.72 1.34
CA GLU A 53 -12.25 -5.76 0.61
C GLU A 53 -11.47 -7.09 0.65
N PRO A 54 -12.13 -8.25 0.73
CA PRO A 54 -11.42 -9.54 0.75
C PRO A 54 -10.42 -9.77 -0.41
N PRO A 55 -10.72 -9.39 -1.67
CA PRO A 55 -9.74 -9.47 -2.77
C PRO A 55 -8.50 -8.61 -2.54
N ALA A 56 -8.65 -7.44 -1.89
CA ALA A 56 -7.53 -6.57 -1.57
C ALA A 56 -6.58 -7.23 -0.56
N VAL A 57 -7.10 -8.01 0.40
CA VAL A 57 -6.26 -8.79 1.33
C VAL A 57 -5.41 -9.81 0.59
N GLN A 58 -5.96 -10.49 -0.41
CA GLN A 58 -5.19 -11.43 -1.23
C GLN A 58 -4.12 -10.72 -2.05
N ALA A 59 -4.47 -9.58 -2.65
CA ALA A 59 -3.52 -8.76 -3.39
C ALA A 59 -2.39 -8.22 -2.50
N LEU A 60 -2.68 -7.84 -1.24
CA LEU A 60 -1.64 -7.39 -0.30
C LEU A 60 -0.58 -8.48 -0.11
N VAL A 61 -0.98 -9.72 0.13
CA VAL A 61 -0.05 -10.85 0.37
C VAL A 61 0.73 -11.23 -0.89
N ALA A 62 0.13 -11.06 -2.07
CA ALA A 62 0.75 -11.46 -3.33
C ALA A 62 1.73 -10.41 -3.89
N GLU A 63 1.47 -9.12 -3.66
CA GLU A 63 2.14 -8.01 -4.35
C GLU A 63 3.02 -7.13 -3.45
N LEU A 64 2.81 -7.14 -2.12
CA LEU A 64 3.48 -6.23 -1.17
C LEU A 64 4.17 -6.98 -0.01
#